data_AF-A0A843HMV8-F1
#
_entry.id   AF-A0A843HMV8-F1
#
_cell.length_a   1.000
_cell.length_b   1.000
_cell.length_c   1.000
_cell.angle_alpha   90.00
_cell.angle_beta   90.00
_cell.angle_gamma   90.00
#
_symmetry.space_group_name_H-M   'P 1'
#
loop_
_entity.id
_entity.type
_entity.pdbx_description
1 polymer ?
#
loop_
_entity_poly.entity_id
_entity_poly.type
_entity_poly.pdbx_seq_one_letter_code
_entity_poly.pdbx_strand_id
1 'polypeptide(L)'
;MENEEKTIQPKAIQIFAKAPGELGVNVVKSPVKLTILSMLKDTDMEFDEIVKNTGKSKSTISVHLKSLREDGIVSYRFDANDHRKKIFFINSKFLGEVESGDEKELEERQAEFLVKNIMDVDNFKFSFLLFHTLRSNLIQEGIN
;
A
#
# COMPACT_ATOMS: atom_id res chain seq x y z
N MET A 1 -33.56 9.20 1.23
CA MET A 1 -32.73 8.18 0.57
C MET A 1 -31.31 8.60 0.82
N GLU A 2 -30.68 7.90 1.75
CA GLU A 2 -29.41 8.22 2.39
C GLU A 2 -28.29 7.93 1.38
N ASN A 3 -27.48 8.93 1.05
CA ASN A 3 -26.31 8.75 0.21
C ASN A 3 -25.21 8.15 1.09
N GLU A 4 -24.95 6.86 0.94
CA GLU A 4 -23.77 6.21 1.50
C GLU A 4 -22.51 6.79 0.85
N GLU A 5 -21.84 7.68 1.58
CA GLU A 5 -20.46 8.05 1.34
C GLU A 5 -19.60 6.78 1.40
N LYS A 6 -19.25 6.23 0.22
CA LYS A 6 -18.20 5.22 0.10
C LYS A 6 -16.89 5.83 0.57
N THR A 7 -16.58 5.61 1.84
CA THR A 7 -15.29 5.92 2.46
C THR A 7 -14.23 5.12 1.71
N ILE A 8 -13.48 5.80 0.85
CA ILE A 8 -12.33 5.20 0.15
C ILE A 8 -11.26 5.03 1.24
N GLN A 9 -11.23 3.87 1.88
CA GLN A 9 -10.14 3.56 2.80
C GLN A 9 -8.81 3.70 2.04
N PRO A 10 -7.81 4.41 2.61
CA PRO A 10 -6.50 4.55 1.97
C PRO A 10 -5.92 3.15 1.81
N LYS A 11 -5.81 2.73 0.56
CA LYS A 11 -5.39 1.37 0.23
C LYS A 11 -3.93 1.21 0.67
N ALA A 12 -3.68 0.29 1.59
CA ALA A 12 -2.37 0.08 2.21
C ALA A 12 -1.28 -0.09 1.14
N ILE A 13 -0.11 0.49 1.40
CA ILE A 13 1.05 0.39 0.51
C ILE A 13 1.49 -1.07 0.53
N GLN A 14 1.63 -1.71 -0.64
CA GLN A 14 2.04 -3.11 -0.71
C GLN A 14 3.52 -3.25 -1.09
N ILE A 15 4.19 -4.19 -0.45
CA ILE A 15 5.60 -4.51 -0.67
C ILE A 15 5.71 -5.90 -1.29
N PHE A 16 6.41 -5.99 -2.41
CA PHE A 16 6.70 -7.23 -3.12
C PHE A 16 8.21 -7.42 -3.25
N ALA A 17 8.64 -8.67 -3.36
CA ALA A 17 10.00 -8.96 -3.78
C ALA A 17 10.24 -8.46 -5.21
N LYS A 18 11.49 -8.22 -5.57
CA LYS A 18 11.87 -8.08 -6.98
C LYS A 18 11.69 -9.40 -7.74
N ALA A 19 11.84 -9.33 -9.06
CA ALA A 19 11.75 -10.49 -9.94
C ALA A 19 12.59 -11.68 -9.41
N PRO A 20 12.17 -12.94 -9.66
CA PRO A 20 12.90 -14.11 -9.20
C PRO A 20 14.39 -14.05 -9.58
N GLY A 21 15.27 -14.09 -8.58
CA GLY A 21 16.73 -14.02 -8.79
C GLY A 21 17.35 -12.63 -8.56
N GLU A 22 16.56 -11.59 -8.36
CA GLU A 22 17.05 -10.27 -7.96
C GLU A 22 16.87 -10.02 -6.44
N LEU A 23 17.90 -9.48 -5.79
CA LEU A 23 17.80 -8.97 -4.43
C LEU A 23 17.20 -7.56 -4.44
N GLY A 24 16.05 -7.39 -3.78
CA GLY A 24 15.42 -6.09 -3.59
C GLY A 24 13.91 -6.19 -3.38
N VAL A 25 13.29 -5.03 -3.18
CA VAL A 25 11.85 -4.91 -2.94
C VAL A 25 11.23 -3.84 -3.85
N ASN A 26 10.00 -4.08 -4.28
CA ASN A 26 9.16 -3.13 -5.00
C ASN A 26 8.04 -2.63 -4.09
N VAL A 27 7.86 -1.32 -4.05
CA VAL A 27 6.84 -0.66 -3.23
C VAL A 27 5.74 -0.11 -4.13
N VAL A 28 4.52 -0.62 -3.97
CA VAL A 28 3.37 -0.23 -4.79
C VAL A 28 2.46 0.69 -3.99
N LYS A 29 2.36 1.94 -4.43
CA LYS A 29 1.53 2.98 -3.80
C LYS A 29 0.31 3.40 -4.63
N SER A 30 0.32 3.10 -5.93
CA SER A 30 -0.74 3.56 -6.84
C SER A 30 -2.06 2.84 -6.54
N PRO A 31 -3.17 3.56 -6.26
CA PRO A 31 -4.46 2.95 -5.95
C PRO A 31 -4.97 1.99 -7.03
N VAL A 32 -4.71 2.32 -8.30
CA VAL A 32 -5.10 1.47 -9.43
C VAL A 32 -4.27 0.19 -9.45
N LYS A 33 -2.93 0.29 -9.27
CA LYS A 33 -2.06 -0.89 -9.18
C LYS A 33 -2.45 -1.79 -8.01
N LEU A 34 -2.68 -1.21 -6.83
CA LEU A 34 -3.14 -1.93 -5.64
C LEU A 34 -4.47 -2.64 -5.86
N THR A 35 -5.36 -2.06 -6.66
CA THR A 35 -6.65 -2.68 -7.02
C THR A 35 -6.49 -3.85 -7.96
N ILE A 36 -5.61 -3.74 -8.96
CA ILE A 36 -5.26 -4.86 -9.83
C ILE A 36 -4.62 -6.00 -9.03
N LEU A 37 -3.68 -5.67 -8.15
CA LEU A 37 -2.98 -6.67 -7.32
C LEU A 37 -3.92 -7.35 -6.33
N SER A 38 -4.87 -6.63 -5.72
CA SER A 38 -5.88 -7.26 -4.86
C SER A 38 -6.75 -8.25 -5.64
N MET A 39 -7.11 -7.94 -6.88
CA MET A 39 -7.88 -8.85 -7.74
C MET A 39 -7.08 -10.11 -8.09
N LEU A 40 -5.82 -9.93 -8.51
CA LEU A 40 -4.94 -11.04 -8.89
C LEU A 40 -4.43 -11.88 -7.71
N LYS A 41 -4.66 -11.45 -6.46
CA LYS A 41 -4.33 -12.22 -5.25
C LYS A 41 -5.25 -13.44 -5.09
N ASP A 42 -6.52 -13.28 -5.46
CA ASP A 42 -7.53 -14.31 -5.27
C ASP A 42 -7.58 -15.27 -6.46
N THR A 43 -7.52 -14.72 -7.68
CA THR A 43 -7.58 -15.52 -8.92
C THR A 43 -6.83 -14.84 -10.07
N ASP A 44 -6.23 -15.66 -10.94
CA ASP A 44 -5.72 -15.21 -12.23
C ASP A 44 -6.88 -14.73 -13.12
N MET A 45 -6.72 -13.60 -13.81
CA MET A 45 -7.81 -12.95 -14.56
C MET A 45 -7.42 -12.57 -15.97
N GLU A 46 -8.40 -12.54 -16.86
CA GLU A 46 -8.22 -12.02 -18.22
C GLU A 46 -8.10 -10.49 -18.23
N PHE A 47 -7.41 -9.93 -19.23
CA PHE A 47 -7.28 -8.47 -19.39
C PHE A 47 -8.63 -7.74 -19.34
N ASP A 48 -9.62 -8.25 -20.09
CA ASP A 48 -10.93 -7.60 -20.19
C ASP A 48 -11.72 -7.71 -18.87
N GLU A 49 -11.50 -8.76 -18.08
CA GLU A 49 -12.08 -8.89 -16.74
C GLU A 49 -11.49 -7.86 -15.78
N ILE A 50 -10.16 -7.66 -15.81
CA ILE A 50 -9.50 -6.63 -15.00
C ILE A 50 -10.03 -5.24 -15.38
N VAL A 51 -10.19 -4.96 -16.67
CA VAL A 51 -10.77 -3.68 -17.15
C VAL A 51 -12.20 -3.49 -16.64
N LYS A 52 -13.03 -4.54 -16.74
CA LYS A 52 -14.42 -4.51 -16.27
C LYS A 52 -14.52 -4.30 -14.76
N ASN A 53 -13.71 -5.01 -13.99
CA ASN A 53 -13.74 -4.98 -12.52
C ASN A 53 -13.14 -3.70 -11.94
N THR A 54 -12.15 -3.10 -12.62
CA THR A 54 -11.55 -1.83 -12.21
C THR A 54 -12.35 -0.60 -12.64
N GLY A 55 -13.22 -0.73 -13.65
CA GLY A 55 -14.00 0.38 -14.21
C GLY A 55 -13.14 1.47 -14.87
N LYS A 56 -11.89 1.18 -15.22
CA LYS A 56 -10.96 2.11 -15.89
C LYS A 56 -10.85 1.79 -17.37
N SER A 57 -10.30 2.72 -18.15
CA SER A 57 -10.12 2.52 -19.58
C SER A 57 -9.05 1.45 -19.88
N LYS A 58 -9.15 0.80 -21.04
CA LYS A 58 -8.18 -0.20 -21.50
C LYS A 58 -6.75 0.38 -21.58
N SER A 59 -6.60 1.63 -22.02
CA SER A 59 -5.29 2.28 -22.11
C SER A 59 -4.67 2.49 -20.73
N THR A 60 -5.45 2.93 -19.73
CA THR A 60 -4.98 3.11 -18.35
C THR A 60 -4.55 1.78 -17.73
N ILE A 61 -5.38 0.73 -17.83
CA ILE A 61 -5.05 -0.60 -17.28
C ILE A 61 -3.83 -1.21 -17.96
N SER A 62 -3.71 -1.06 -19.28
CA SER A 62 -2.54 -1.51 -20.04
C SER A 62 -1.24 -0.89 -19.54
N VAL A 63 -1.23 0.43 -19.29
CA VAL A 63 -0.05 1.13 -18.74
C VAL A 63 0.31 0.62 -17.35
N HIS A 64 -0.67 0.44 -16.47
CA HIS A 64 -0.41 -0.06 -15.11
C HIS A 64 0.08 -1.51 -15.09
N LEU A 65 -0.52 -2.40 -15.89
CA LEU A 65 -0.08 -3.80 -16.03
C LEU A 65 1.32 -3.89 -16.63
N LYS A 66 1.62 -3.06 -17.64
CA LYS A 66 2.97 -2.99 -18.22
C LYS A 66 4.00 -2.62 -17.14
N SER A 67 3.73 -1.59 -16.35
CA SER A 67 4.64 -1.18 -15.28
C SER A 67 4.78 -2.24 -14.19
N LEU A 68 3.68 -2.88 -13.75
CA LEU A 68 3.74 -3.99 -12.78
C LEU A 68 4.54 -5.19 -13.30
N ARG A 69 4.56 -5.40 -14.63
CA ARG A 69 5.35 -6.43 -15.27
C ARG A 69 6.83 -6.07 -15.37
N GLU A 70 7.14 -4.81 -15.65
CA GLU A 70 8.52 -4.29 -15.62
C GLU A 70 9.11 -4.38 -14.21
N ASP A 71 8.28 -4.16 -13.18
CA ASP A 71 8.65 -4.36 -11.77
C ASP A 71 8.80 -5.86 -11.42
N GLY A 72 8.41 -6.79 -12.31
CA GLY A 72 8.44 -8.24 -12.07
C GLY A 72 7.35 -8.75 -11.13
N ILE A 73 6.40 -7.89 -10.75
CA ILE A 73 5.34 -8.21 -9.79
C ILE A 73 4.25 -9.07 -10.43
N VAL A 74 3.89 -8.74 -11.68
CA VAL A 74 2.83 -9.43 -12.44
C VAL A 74 3.42 -9.98 -13.73
N SER A 75 2.92 -11.14 -14.17
CA SER A 75 3.19 -11.67 -15.50
C SER A 75 1.88 -12.11 -16.18
N TYR A 76 1.98 -12.57 -17.42
CA TYR A 76 0.83 -13.12 -18.14
C TYR A 76 1.21 -14.40 -18.87
N ARG A 77 0.22 -15.26 -19.06
CA ARG A 77 0.26 -16.42 -19.95
C ARG A 77 -0.89 -16.34 -20.93
N PHE A 78 -0.76 -17.05 -22.05
CA PHE A 78 -1.87 -17.19 -22.99
C PHE A 78 -2.78 -18.34 -22.54
N ASP A 79 -4.09 -18.18 -22.78
CA ASP A 79 -5.03 -19.29 -22.57
C ASP A 79 -4.69 -20.44 -23.53
N ALA A 80 -4.73 -21.68 -23.02
CA ALA A 80 -4.46 -22.88 -23.79
C ALA A 80 -5.49 -23.12 -24.92
N ASN A 81 -6.72 -22.60 -24.75
CA ASN A 81 -7.80 -22.73 -25.71
C ASN A 81 -7.91 -21.52 -26.67
N ASP A 82 -7.52 -20.32 -26.23
CA ASP A 82 -7.49 -19.12 -27.07
C ASP A 82 -6.23 -18.27 -26.82
N HIS A 83 -5.24 -18.44 -27.69
CA HIS A 83 -3.97 -17.70 -27.64
C HIS A 83 -4.10 -16.17 -27.77
N ARG A 84 -5.29 -15.63 -28.07
CA ARG A 84 -5.52 -14.18 -28.07
C ARG A 84 -5.80 -13.63 -26.67
N LYS A 85 -6.17 -14.49 -25.73
CA LYS A 85 -6.49 -14.12 -24.35
C LYS A 85 -5.23 -14.15 -23.48
N LYS A 86 -4.98 -13.03 -22.80
CA LYS A 86 -3.90 -12.91 -21.82
C LYS A 86 -4.48 -13.06 -20.43
N ILE A 87 -4.05 -14.10 -19.73
CA ILE A 87 -4.36 -14.39 -18.34
C ILE A 87 -3.22 -13.85 -17.49
N PHE A 88 -3.51 -12.85 -16.67
CA PHE A 88 -2.54 -12.21 -15.78
C PHE A 88 -2.50 -12.90 -14.42
N PHE A 89 -1.32 -12.97 -13.82
CA PHE A 89 -1.07 -13.60 -12.52
C PHE A 89 0.05 -12.89 -11.76
N ILE A 90 0.06 -13.01 -10.43
CA ILE A 90 1.16 -12.49 -9.59
C ILE A 90 2.38 -13.40 -9.74
N ASN A 91 3.53 -12.81 -10.11
CA ASN A 91 4.78 -13.51 -10.35
C ASN A 91 5.86 -13.21 -9.27
N SER A 92 5.52 -12.39 -8.27
CA SER A 92 6.42 -12.03 -7.18
C SER A 92 5.84 -12.42 -5.81
N LYS A 93 6.73 -12.64 -4.84
CA LYS A 93 6.37 -12.91 -3.46
C LYS A 93 5.89 -11.62 -2.77
N PHE A 94 4.70 -11.66 -2.21
CA PHE A 94 4.21 -10.62 -1.30
C PHE A 94 5.00 -10.65 0.00
N LEU A 95 5.54 -9.50 0.41
CA LEU A 95 6.39 -9.36 1.60
C LEU A 95 5.65 -8.70 2.76
N GLY A 96 4.66 -7.85 2.48
CA GLY A 96 3.86 -7.21 3.51
C GLY A 96 3.10 -6.00 2.98
N GLU A 97 2.26 -5.45 3.83
CA GLU A 97 1.58 -4.18 3.62
C GLU A 97 1.94 -3.19 4.72
N VAL A 98 2.03 -1.93 4.34
CA VAL A 98 2.26 -0.81 5.25
C VAL A 98 1.01 0.06 5.15
N GLU A 99 0.23 0.03 6.22
CA GLU A 99 -0.71 1.10 6.47
C GLU A 99 0.11 2.35 6.75
N SER A 100 -0.12 3.41 5.99
CA SER A 100 0.35 4.72 6.42
C SER A 100 -0.39 5.01 7.72
N GLY A 101 0.27 4.76 8.85
CA GLY A 101 -0.29 5.00 10.17
C GLY A 101 -0.89 6.40 10.23
N ASP A 102 -1.98 6.53 10.98
CA ASP A 102 -2.66 7.81 11.19
C ASP A 102 -1.62 8.92 11.40
N GLU A 103 -1.79 10.06 10.72
CA GLU A 103 -0.90 11.23 10.85
C GLU A 103 -0.64 11.61 12.32
N LYS A 104 -1.52 11.19 13.23
CA LYS A 104 -1.36 11.24 14.69
C LYS A 104 -0.05 10.66 15.22
N GLU A 105 0.45 9.55 14.69
CA GLU A 105 1.73 8.97 15.15
C GLU A 105 2.93 9.86 14.77
N LEU A 106 2.75 10.70 13.73
CA LEU A 106 3.70 11.74 13.35
C LEU A 106 3.47 13.04 14.11
N GLU A 107 2.22 13.41 14.44
CA GLU A 107 1.87 14.58 15.27
C GLU A 107 2.52 14.53 16.66
N GLU A 108 2.55 13.36 17.31
CA GLU A 108 3.25 13.20 18.61
C GLU A 108 4.76 13.47 18.54
N ARG A 109 5.35 13.47 17.34
CA ARG A 109 6.76 13.82 17.08
C ARG A 109 6.97 15.30 16.74
N GLN A 110 5.90 16.05 16.51
CA GLN A 110 6.00 17.46 16.15
C GLN A 110 6.22 18.32 17.39
N ALA A 111 7.17 19.25 17.31
CA ALA A 111 7.49 20.17 18.41
C ALA A 111 6.26 20.96 18.88
N GLU A 112 5.33 21.27 17.97
CA GLU A 112 4.08 21.97 18.26
C GLU A 112 3.13 21.16 19.17
N PHE A 113 3.08 19.84 19.02
CA PHE A 113 2.31 18.97 19.91
C PHE A 113 2.89 18.99 21.32
N LEU A 114 4.22 18.91 21.45
CA LEU A 114 4.91 18.98 22.75
C LEU A 114 4.67 20.33 23.42
N VAL A 115 4.85 21.44 22.69
CA VAL A 115 4.61 22.79 23.20
C VAL A 115 3.17 22.97 23.68
N LYS A 116 2.19 22.51 22.89
CA LYS A 116 0.78 22.61 23.26
C LYS A 116 0.45 21.81 24.53
N ASN A 117 0.96 20.59 24.66
CA ASN A 117 0.71 19.76 25.85
C ASN A 117 1.46 20.25 27.09
N ILE A 118 2.62 20.92 26.94
CA ILE A 118 3.35 21.53 28.06
C ILE A 118 2.65 22.80 28.56
N MET A 119 2.06 23.57 27.65
CA MET A 119 1.40 24.84 27.96
C MET A 119 -0.02 24.67 28.54
N ASP A 120 -0.66 23.51 28.33
CA ASP A 120 -1.99 23.20 28.87
C ASP A 120 -1.89 22.68 30.31
N VAL A 121 -1.87 23.61 31.27
CA VAL A 121 -1.63 23.33 32.70
C VAL A 121 -2.77 22.52 33.34
N ASP A 122 -3.99 22.64 32.81
CA ASP A 122 -5.18 21.96 33.33
C ASP A 122 -5.32 20.52 32.80
N ASN A 123 -4.71 20.21 31.65
CA ASN A 123 -4.71 18.87 31.05
C ASN A 123 -3.29 18.44 30.66
N PHE A 124 -2.33 18.70 31.54
CA PHE A 124 -0.93 18.37 31.33
C PHE A 124 -0.75 16.86 31.21
N LYS A 125 -0.54 16.38 29.98
CA LYS A 125 -0.37 14.97 29.66
C LYS A 125 1.06 14.50 29.93
N PHE A 126 1.50 14.57 31.17
CA PHE A 126 2.85 14.15 31.60
C PHE A 126 3.24 12.77 31.09
N SER A 127 2.32 11.80 31.14
CA SER A 127 2.55 10.44 30.65
C SER A 127 2.94 10.41 29.18
N PHE A 128 2.33 11.24 28.34
CA PHE A 128 2.66 11.30 26.90
C PHE A 128 4.07 11.85 26.68
N LEU A 129 4.48 12.88 27.44
CA LEU A 129 5.86 13.39 27.38
C LEU A 129 6.87 12.34 27.83
N LEU A 130 6.57 11.61 28.91
CA LEU A 130 7.46 10.59 29.44
C LEU A 130 7.63 9.40 28.48
N PHE A 131 6.53 8.91 27.90
CA PHE A 131 6.58 7.86 26.87
C PHE A 131 7.28 8.33 25.58
N HIS A 132 7.06 9.59 25.19
CA HIS A 132 7.75 10.18 24.04
C HIS A 132 9.28 10.22 24.28
N THR A 133 9.73 10.73 25.43
CA THR A 133 11.15 10.77 25.78
C THR A 133 11.76 9.37 25.83
N LEU A 134 11.10 8.42 26.48
CA LEU A 134 11.56 7.03 26.53
C LEU A 134 11.67 6.41 25.13
N ARG A 135 10.63 6.52 24.31
CA ARG A 135 10.62 6.00 22.93
C ARG A 135 11.71 6.64 22.08
N SER A 136 11.91 7.96 22.19
CA SER A 136 12.94 8.67 21.43
C SER A 136 14.34 8.18 21.77
N ASN A 137 14.63 7.96 23.05
CA ASN A 137 15.91 7.42 23.50
C ASN A 137 16.12 5.96 23.02
N LEU A 138 15.09 5.11 23.10
CA LEU A 138 15.17 3.73 22.62
C LEU A 138 15.47 3.65 21.11
N ILE A 139 14.82 4.50 20.31
CA ILE A 139 15.07 4.58 18.87
C ILE A 139 16.49 5.06 18.57
N GLN A 140 17.02 6.04 19.32
CA GLN A 140 18.40 6.50 19.17
C GLN A 140 19.43 5.40 19.45
N GLU A 141 19.13 4.51 20.40
CA GLU A 141 19.94 3.33 20.73
C GLU A 141 19.72 2.15 19.74
N GLY A 142 18.89 2.33 18.71
CA GLY A 142 18.63 1.31 17.69
C GLY A 142 17.66 0.22 18.10
N ILE A 143 16.92 0.42 19.19
CA ILE A 143 15.86 -0.48 19.67
C ILE A 143 14.52 0.01 19.09
N ASN A 144 13.90 -0.79 18.23
CA ASN A 144 12.68 -0.44 17.51
C ASN A 144 11.59 -1.49 17.72
#